data_AF-A0A967CLQ3-F1
#
_entry.id   AF-A0A967CLQ3-F1
#
_cell.length_a   1.000
_cell.length_b   1.000
_cell.length_c   1.000
_cell.angle_alpha   90.00
_cell.angle_beta   90.00
_cell.angle_gamma   90.00
#
_symmetry.space_group_name_H-M   'P 1'
#
loop_
_entity.id
_entity.type
_entity.pdbx_description
1 polymer ?
#
loop_
_entity_poly.entity_id
_entity_poly.type
_entity_poly.pdbx_seq_one_letter_code
_entity_poly.pdbx_strand_id
1 'polypeptide(L)'
;MVTSSQAIVTSQTPPSPSKPANHPCTHCKWLPRLTASTPSNTPQQERDTPMSTMTSKRKLSLDDILDHRAYERVREERRNEVIEVKRRRRLHLGTVVTVAFENRKTMLNQIQEMLRVERTVTDEGVMEELRAYNPMIPEPGQLCATLFIELTSEDQMREWLPKLVGIEKSLVIVLADGSKIRCVVDEQHAEGLTRETVTAAVHYVRFDFTPAQVETFAKGGVQLRCDLSNYLEAIELPDFTVTELLTDLRDDA
;
A
#
# COMPACT_ATOMS: atom_id res chain seq x y z
N MET A 1 -21.79 70.39 -18.47
CA MET A 1 -22.37 70.25 -17.12
C MET A 1 -21.71 69.06 -16.46
N VAL A 2 -21.04 69.31 -15.32
CA VAL A 2 -20.89 68.41 -14.16
C VAL A 2 -20.09 67.10 -14.41
N THR A 3 -19.01 66.75 -13.72
CA THR A 3 -18.15 67.35 -12.68
C THR A 3 -16.89 66.48 -12.61
N SER A 4 -15.76 67.13 -12.32
CA SER A 4 -14.55 66.53 -11.78
C SER A 4 -14.80 65.72 -10.51
N SER A 5 -14.03 64.65 -10.29
CA SER A 5 -13.44 64.41 -8.96
C SER A 5 -12.20 63.52 -9.05
N GLN A 6 -11.10 64.07 -8.55
CA GLN A 6 -9.83 63.41 -8.29
C GLN A 6 -9.94 62.58 -6.99
N ALA A 7 -9.24 61.44 -6.95
CA ALA A 7 -8.79 60.79 -5.71
C ALA A 7 -7.38 60.24 -5.99
N ILE A 8 -6.34 60.95 -5.59
CA ILE A 8 -5.56 60.76 -4.35
C ILE A 8 -4.87 59.38 -4.31
N VAL A 9 -3.58 59.42 -4.64
CA VAL A 9 -2.56 58.42 -4.30
C VAL A 9 -2.31 58.48 -2.80
N THR A 10 -2.52 57.36 -2.10
CA THR A 10 -1.91 57.10 -0.79
C THR A 10 -1.19 55.75 -0.86
N SER A 11 0.14 55.84 -0.75
CA SER A 11 1.06 54.74 -0.55
C SER A 11 0.70 53.97 0.72
N GLN A 12 0.32 52.71 0.58
CA GLN A 12 0.27 51.76 1.68
C GLN A 12 1.24 50.62 1.40
N THR A 13 2.19 50.48 2.32
CA THR A 13 3.20 49.44 2.45
C THR A 13 2.56 48.04 2.36
N PRO A 14 3.18 47.06 1.68
CA PRO A 14 2.63 45.71 1.61
C PRO A 14 2.63 45.05 3.00
N PRO A 15 1.57 44.32 3.38
CA PRO A 15 1.56 43.56 4.61
C PRO A 15 2.55 42.38 4.50
N SER A 16 3.27 42.15 5.60
CA SER A 16 4.11 40.97 5.81
C SER A 16 3.29 39.68 5.66
N PRO A 17 3.89 38.58 5.16
CA PRO A 17 3.17 37.33 4.99
C PRO A 17 2.80 36.74 6.35
N SER A 18 1.52 36.80 6.68
CA SER A 18 0.96 36.06 7.80
C SER A 18 1.09 34.55 7.52
N LYS A 19 1.53 33.82 8.55
CA LYS A 19 1.69 32.37 8.56
C LYS A 19 0.46 31.67 7.95
N PRO A 20 0.61 30.66 7.08
CA PRO A 20 -0.52 29.88 6.63
C PRO A 20 -1.15 29.17 7.83
N ALA A 21 -2.45 29.38 8.00
CA ALA A 21 -3.27 28.68 8.96
C ALA A 21 -3.20 27.16 8.66
N ASN A 22 -2.99 26.36 9.71
CA ASN A 22 -3.13 24.90 9.66
C ASN A 22 -4.54 24.56 9.15
N HIS A 23 -4.66 24.23 7.87
CA HIS A 23 -5.80 23.50 7.33
C HIS A 23 -5.44 22.01 7.36
N PRO A 24 -6.21 21.17 8.07
CA PRO A 24 -5.97 19.74 8.06
C PRO A 24 -6.15 19.19 6.64
N CYS A 25 -5.15 18.45 6.17
CA CYS A 25 -5.15 17.76 4.89
C CYS A 25 -6.34 16.79 4.82
N THR A 26 -7.14 16.90 3.75
CA THR A 26 -8.34 16.07 3.54
C THR A 26 -8.04 14.60 3.21
N HIS A 27 -6.77 14.21 3.07
CA HIS A 27 -6.33 12.81 2.95
C HIS A 27 -5.78 12.22 4.27
N CYS A 28 -5.38 13.06 5.24
CA CYS A 28 -4.87 12.62 6.55
C CYS A 28 -6.01 12.45 7.58
N LYS A 29 -7.10 11.76 7.23
CA LYS A 29 -8.21 11.45 8.16
C LYS A 29 -8.14 10.06 8.81
N TRP A 30 -7.12 9.26 8.50
CA TRP A 30 -7.18 7.80 8.73
C TRP A 30 -6.06 7.22 9.60
N LEU A 31 -5.38 8.05 10.40
CA LEU A 31 -4.43 7.59 11.43
C LEU A 31 -4.97 7.95 12.83
N PRO A 32 -5.27 6.97 13.72
CA PRO A 32 -5.65 7.29 15.08
C PRO A 32 -4.45 7.83 15.87
N ARG A 33 -4.69 8.92 16.59
CA ARG A 33 -3.77 9.56 17.54
C ARG A 33 -3.48 8.58 18.68
N LEU A 34 -2.23 8.13 18.81
CA LEU A 34 -1.78 7.34 19.96
C LEU A 34 -1.86 8.20 21.23
N THR A 35 -2.76 7.85 22.16
CA THR A 35 -2.75 8.38 23.53
C THR A 35 -1.88 7.49 24.40
N ALA A 36 -0.83 8.07 24.98
CA ALA A 36 0.08 7.40 25.89
C ALA A 36 -0.65 6.94 27.17
N SER A 37 -0.52 5.67 27.53
CA SER A 37 -0.87 5.14 28.84
C SER A 37 0.40 4.69 29.59
N THR A 38 0.42 5.03 30.88
CA THR A 38 1.54 4.88 31.82
C THR A 38 1.84 3.41 32.16
N PRO A 39 3.12 2.98 32.29
CA PRO A 39 3.44 1.59 32.61
C PRO A 39 3.42 1.33 34.13
N SER A 40 2.80 0.21 34.52
CA SER A 40 2.91 -0.39 35.86
C SER A 40 4.06 -1.40 35.90
N ASN A 41 4.88 -1.30 36.95
CA ASN A 41 6.18 -1.94 37.11
C ASN A 41 6.06 -3.35 37.74
N THR A 42 6.60 -4.39 37.11
CA THR A 42 6.94 -5.68 37.75
C THR A 42 8.13 -6.31 37.02
N PRO A 43 9.20 -6.75 37.71
CA PRO A 43 10.46 -7.09 37.07
C PRO A 43 10.51 -8.57 36.63
N GLN A 44 10.79 -8.81 35.36
CA GLN A 44 11.11 -10.13 34.83
C GLN A 44 12.44 -10.10 34.08
N GLN A 45 13.34 -10.96 34.58
CA GLN A 45 14.72 -11.24 34.15
C GLN A 45 14.95 -11.17 32.64
N GLU A 46 15.85 -10.27 32.26
CA GLU A 46 16.44 -10.12 30.93
C GLU A 46 17.23 -11.38 30.54
N ARG A 47 16.79 -12.03 29.47
CA ARG A 47 17.66 -12.84 28.60
C ARG A 47 17.91 -12.00 27.35
N ASP A 48 18.96 -11.20 27.39
CA ASP A 48 19.46 -10.47 26.22
C ASP A 48 20.03 -11.46 25.21
N THR A 49 19.16 -11.92 24.31
CA THR A 49 19.60 -12.37 22.98
C THR A 49 19.38 -11.17 22.06
N PRO A 50 20.42 -10.59 21.45
CA PRO A 50 20.19 -9.52 20.49
C PRO A 50 19.39 -10.10 19.32
N MET A 51 18.12 -9.69 19.21
CA MET A 51 17.30 -9.89 18.02
C MET A 51 17.98 -9.07 16.91
N SER A 52 18.93 -9.69 16.22
CA SER A 52 19.56 -9.12 15.04
C SER A 52 18.46 -8.93 14.00
N THR A 53 17.92 -7.71 13.93
CA THR A 53 17.12 -7.24 12.81
C THR A 53 18.04 -7.17 11.60
N MET A 54 18.26 -8.33 10.98
CA MET A 54 18.87 -8.43 9.66
C MET A 54 18.03 -7.56 8.73
N THR A 55 18.54 -6.36 8.41
CA THR A 55 17.91 -5.44 7.48
C THR A 55 17.95 -6.13 6.12
N SER A 56 16.80 -6.64 5.67
CA SER A 56 16.74 -7.29 4.36
C SER A 56 17.17 -6.30 3.28
N LYS A 57 18.03 -6.76 2.36
CA LYS A 57 18.54 -5.96 1.22
C LYS A 57 17.43 -5.45 0.31
N ARG A 58 16.23 -6.05 0.35
CA ARG A 58 15.11 -5.66 -0.51
C ARG A 58 14.36 -4.43 -0.01
N LYS A 59 14.36 -4.18 1.29
CA LYS A 59 13.57 -3.09 1.88
C LYS A 59 14.12 -1.74 1.45
N LEU A 60 13.22 -0.76 1.43
CA LEU A 60 13.58 0.62 1.14
C LEU A 60 14.12 1.30 2.39
N SER A 61 15.08 2.18 2.16
CA SER A 61 15.72 3.04 3.14
C SER A 61 15.58 4.51 2.73
N LEU A 62 16.03 5.44 3.59
CA LEU A 62 16.07 6.87 3.25
C LEU A 62 16.89 7.13 1.98
N ASP A 63 17.97 6.36 1.76
CA ASP A 63 18.86 6.52 0.61
C ASP A 63 18.18 6.18 -0.73
N ASP A 64 17.07 5.45 -0.71
CA ASP A 64 16.26 5.16 -1.89
C ASP A 64 15.29 6.31 -2.26
N ILE A 65 15.09 7.24 -1.33
CA ILE A 65 14.09 8.30 -1.45
C ILE A 65 14.75 9.56 -2.00
N LEU A 66 14.43 9.86 -3.27
CA LEU A 66 14.74 11.14 -3.88
C LEU A 66 14.03 12.29 -3.16
N ASP A 67 14.74 13.41 -2.99
CA ASP A 67 14.10 14.68 -2.61
C ASP A 67 13.07 15.12 -3.65
N HIS A 68 12.16 16.00 -3.25
CA HIS A 68 11.05 16.44 -4.10
C HIS A 68 11.52 16.98 -5.46
N ARG A 69 12.63 17.75 -5.52
CA ARG A 69 13.10 18.35 -6.78
C ARG A 69 13.78 17.30 -7.67
N ALA A 70 14.48 16.35 -7.08
CA ALA A 70 15.06 15.22 -7.79
C ALA A 70 13.97 14.30 -8.35
N TYR A 71 12.95 14.00 -7.56
CA TYR A 71 11.84 13.15 -7.99
C TYR A 71 11.05 13.77 -9.14
N GLU A 72 10.69 15.06 -9.08
CA GLU A 72 9.96 15.75 -10.16
C GLU A 72 10.67 15.66 -11.53
N ARG A 73 12.01 15.63 -11.55
CA ARG A 73 12.79 15.51 -12.80
C ARG A 73 12.63 14.16 -13.48
N VAL A 74 12.40 13.09 -12.72
CA VAL A 74 12.33 11.70 -13.21
C VAL A 74 10.93 11.10 -13.11
N ARG A 75 9.97 11.85 -12.56
CA ARG A 75 8.63 11.35 -12.21
C ARG A 75 7.89 10.76 -13.40
N GLU A 76 7.97 11.41 -14.57
CA GLU A 76 7.29 10.93 -15.77
C GLU A 76 7.82 9.58 -16.26
N GLU A 77 9.15 9.45 -16.31
CA GLU A 77 9.82 8.20 -16.66
C GLU A 77 9.47 7.09 -15.66
N ARG A 78 9.62 7.35 -14.35
CA ARG A 78 9.28 6.41 -13.28
C ARG A 78 7.82 5.95 -13.34
N ARG A 79 6.90 6.89 -13.61
CA ARG A 79 5.46 6.57 -13.75
C ARG A 79 5.23 5.61 -14.92
N ASN A 80 5.86 5.85 -16.07
CA ASN A 80 5.71 4.99 -17.23
C ASN A 80 6.28 3.59 -16.98
N GLU A 81 7.43 3.49 -16.33
CA GLU A 81 8.02 2.20 -15.92
C GLU A 81 7.09 1.43 -14.98
N VAL A 82 6.53 2.10 -13.98
CA VAL A 82 5.65 1.48 -12.97
C VAL A 82 4.33 1.03 -13.58
N ILE A 83 3.80 1.73 -14.59
CA ILE A 83 2.61 1.28 -15.33
C ILE A 83 2.87 -0.08 -15.97
N GLU A 84 4.01 -0.27 -16.65
CA GLU A 84 4.34 -1.55 -17.27
C GLU A 84 4.56 -2.66 -16.25
N VAL A 85 5.19 -2.35 -15.11
CA VAL A 85 5.34 -3.30 -13.99
C VAL A 85 3.96 -3.70 -13.44
N LYS A 86 3.09 -2.72 -13.14
CA LYS A 86 1.74 -2.97 -12.60
C LYS A 86 0.87 -3.76 -13.56
N ARG A 87 1.02 -3.55 -14.88
CA ARG A 87 0.26 -4.30 -15.91
C ARG A 87 0.46 -5.82 -15.82
N ARG A 88 1.66 -6.28 -15.44
CA ARG A 88 1.96 -7.71 -15.30
C ARG A 88 1.58 -8.29 -13.94
N ARG A 89 1.18 -7.44 -12.99
CA ARG A 89 0.97 -7.76 -11.57
C ARG A 89 -0.47 -7.50 -11.09
N ARG A 90 -1.32 -6.94 -11.93
CA ARG A 90 -2.71 -6.58 -11.60
C ARG A 90 -3.68 -7.56 -12.25
N LEU A 91 -4.53 -8.18 -11.43
CA LEU A 91 -5.54 -9.15 -11.85
C LEU A 91 -6.91 -8.69 -11.39
N HIS A 92 -7.91 -8.78 -12.27
CA HIS A 92 -9.30 -8.65 -11.90
C HIS A 92 -9.82 -10.01 -11.42
N LEU A 93 -10.40 -10.04 -10.21
CA LEU A 93 -10.94 -11.24 -9.58
C LEU A 93 -12.45 -11.06 -9.43
N GLY A 94 -13.20 -11.56 -10.41
CA GLY A 94 -14.65 -11.35 -10.50
C GLY A 94 -15.01 -9.94 -10.94
N THR A 95 -16.08 -9.40 -10.37
CA THR A 95 -16.73 -8.16 -10.84
C THR A 95 -16.24 -6.89 -10.16
N VAL A 96 -15.90 -6.95 -8.87
CA VAL A 96 -15.63 -5.74 -8.05
C VAL A 96 -14.30 -5.80 -7.32
N VAL A 97 -13.50 -6.85 -7.51
CA VAL A 97 -12.21 -7.01 -6.82
C VAL A 97 -11.07 -7.00 -7.82
N THR A 98 -10.05 -6.23 -7.49
CA THR A 98 -8.75 -6.22 -8.16
C THR A 98 -7.67 -6.60 -7.16
N VAL A 99 -6.75 -7.44 -7.58
CA VAL A 99 -5.56 -7.81 -6.81
C VAL A 99 -4.33 -7.27 -7.52
N ALA A 100 -3.54 -6.45 -6.86
CA ALA A 100 -2.25 -5.98 -7.36
C ALA A 100 -1.13 -6.58 -6.52
N PHE A 101 -0.29 -7.41 -7.13
CA PHE A 101 0.90 -7.93 -6.47
C PHE A 101 1.99 -6.86 -6.42
N GLU A 102 2.46 -6.57 -5.21
CA GLU A 102 3.38 -5.48 -4.93
C GLU A 102 4.83 -5.96 -4.92
N ASN A 103 5.75 -5.07 -5.32
CA ASN A 103 7.19 -5.29 -5.23
C ASN A 103 7.90 -4.02 -4.80
N ARG A 104 9.23 -4.10 -4.72
CA ARG A 104 10.08 -2.95 -4.37
C ARG A 104 9.84 -1.71 -5.25
N LYS A 105 9.63 -1.91 -6.57
CA LYS A 105 9.43 -0.79 -7.52
C LYS A 105 8.06 -0.14 -7.34
N THR A 106 6.99 -0.93 -7.18
CA THR A 106 5.65 -0.39 -6.96
C THR A 106 5.56 0.33 -5.63
N MET A 107 6.18 -0.21 -4.57
CA MET A 107 6.25 0.43 -3.26
C MET A 107 7.09 1.71 -3.24
N LEU A 108 8.25 1.70 -3.90
CA LEU A 108 9.07 2.93 -4.03
C LEU A 108 8.28 4.04 -4.73
N ASN A 109 7.58 3.71 -5.81
CA ASN A 109 6.73 4.68 -6.50
C ASN A 109 5.58 5.17 -5.61
N GLN A 110 4.96 4.27 -4.84
CA GLN A 110 3.86 4.63 -3.94
C GLN A 110 4.33 5.62 -2.86
N ILE A 111 5.45 5.34 -2.20
CA ILE A 111 6.05 6.22 -1.19
C ILE A 111 6.42 7.57 -1.80
N GLN A 112 7.05 7.58 -2.97
CA GLN A 112 7.42 8.83 -3.66
C GLN A 112 6.21 9.69 -4.02
N GLU A 113 5.14 9.08 -4.53
CA GLU A 113 3.90 9.83 -4.82
C GLU A 113 3.23 10.34 -3.54
N MET A 114 3.25 9.58 -2.44
CA MET A 114 2.73 10.02 -1.14
C MET A 114 3.49 11.24 -0.62
N LEU A 115 4.82 11.15 -0.52
CA LEU A 115 5.67 12.24 -0.05
C LEU A 115 5.50 13.52 -0.91
N ARG A 116 5.34 13.36 -2.22
CA ARG A 116 5.11 14.49 -3.14
C ARG A 116 3.76 15.16 -2.90
N VAL A 117 2.68 14.38 -2.76
CA VAL A 117 1.31 14.91 -2.53
C VAL A 117 1.22 15.61 -1.18
N GLU A 118 1.80 15.01 -0.14
CA GLU A 118 1.76 15.54 1.22
C GLU A 118 2.80 16.64 1.47
N ARG A 119 3.76 16.81 0.53
CA ARG A 119 4.92 17.72 0.67
C ARG A 119 5.75 17.41 1.92
N THR A 120 5.82 16.14 2.28
CA THR A 120 6.60 15.65 3.41
C THR A 120 8.08 15.65 3.03
N VAL A 121 8.88 16.39 3.78
CA VAL A 121 10.33 16.58 3.52
C VAL A 121 11.21 16.31 4.75
N THR A 122 10.61 15.95 5.87
CA THR A 122 11.34 15.59 7.10
C THR A 122 11.66 14.10 7.09
N ASP A 123 12.84 13.75 7.60
CA ASP A 123 13.26 12.35 7.71
C ASP A 123 12.26 11.54 8.53
N GLU A 124 11.66 12.12 9.58
CA GLU A 124 10.64 11.44 10.38
C GLU A 124 9.41 11.07 9.55
N GLY A 125 8.92 11.99 8.71
CA GLY A 125 7.76 11.73 7.86
C GLY A 125 8.08 10.72 6.75
N VAL A 126 9.28 10.78 6.17
CA VAL A 126 9.74 9.75 5.23
C VAL A 126 9.82 8.38 5.90
N MET A 127 10.31 8.32 7.14
CA MET A 127 10.39 7.08 7.90
C MET A 127 9.01 6.51 8.27
N GLU A 128 8.00 7.36 8.49
CA GLU A 128 6.62 6.91 8.69
C GLU A 128 6.07 6.21 7.44
N GLU A 129 6.24 6.79 6.26
CA GLU A 129 5.85 6.19 4.99
C GLU A 129 6.62 4.88 4.71
N LEU A 130 7.94 4.88 4.96
CA LEU A 130 8.76 3.66 4.83
C LEU A 130 8.26 2.54 5.74
N ARG A 131 7.90 2.84 7.00
CA ARG A 131 7.36 1.84 7.92
C ARG A 131 6.01 1.30 7.45
N ALA A 132 5.16 2.16 6.88
CA ALA A 132 3.84 1.75 6.40
C ALA A 132 3.92 0.84 5.16
N TYR A 133 4.83 1.12 4.22
CA TYR A 133 4.86 0.43 2.92
C TYR A 133 5.95 -0.64 2.78
N ASN A 134 7.03 -0.62 3.57
CA ASN A 134 8.03 -1.71 3.52
C ASN A 134 7.48 -3.12 3.80
N PRO A 135 6.45 -3.33 4.66
CA PRO A 135 5.82 -4.64 4.81
C PRO A 135 5.28 -5.22 3.50
N MET A 136 4.90 -4.37 2.55
CA MET A 136 4.38 -4.75 1.23
C MET A 136 5.47 -5.10 0.19
N ILE A 137 6.74 -5.03 0.56
CA ILE A 137 7.85 -5.51 -0.27
C ILE A 137 8.10 -6.99 0.06
N PRO A 138 7.93 -7.94 -0.88
CA PRO A 138 8.09 -9.37 -0.60
C PRO A 138 9.56 -9.74 -0.33
N GLU A 139 9.78 -10.58 0.68
CA GLU A 139 11.03 -11.33 0.85
C GLU A 139 11.04 -12.58 -0.06
N PRO A 140 12.20 -13.25 -0.26
CA PRO A 140 12.23 -14.53 -0.96
C PRO A 140 11.22 -15.52 -0.35
N GLY A 141 10.49 -16.23 -1.20
CA GLY A 141 9.39 -17.09 -0.79
C GLY A 141 8.10 -16.36 -0.40
N GLN A 142 7.99 -15.05 -0.64
CA GLN A 142 6.77 -14.30 -0.35
C GLN A 142 6.19 -13.63 -1.60
N LEU A 143 4.87 -13.48 -1.61
CA LEU A 143 4.18 -12.50 -2.46
C LEU A 143 3.37 -11.58 -1.55
N CYS A 144 3.46 -10.27 -1.77
CA CYS A 144 2.61 -9.29 -1.12
C CYS A 144 1.61 -8.75 -2.14
N ALA A 145 0.38 -8.44 -1.73
CA ALA A 145 -0.64 -7.93 -2.63
C ALA A 145 -1.57 -6.93 -1.94
N THR A 146 -1.98 -5.92 -2.70
CA THR A 146 -3.06 -5.03 -2.34
C THR A 146 -4.35 -5.47 -3.01
N LEU A 147 -5.39 -5.64 -2.20
CA LEU A 147 -6.74 -5.88 -2.65
C LEU A 147 -7.50 -4.57 -2.74
N PHE A 148 -8.14 -4.34 -3.88
CA PHE A 148 -9.01 -3.18 -4.10
C PHE A 148 -10.43 -3.67 -4.35
N ILE A 149 -11.38 -3.10 -3.60
CA ILE A 149 -12.81 -3.23 -3.85
C ILE A 149 -13.25 -2.00 -4.65
N GLU A 150 -13.44 -2.19 -5.95
CA GLU A 150 -13.67 -1.13 -6.93
C GLU A 150 -15.17 -0.88 -7.09
N LEU A 151 -15.69 0.06 -6.30
CA LEU A 151 -17.10 0.46 -6.31
C LEU A 151 -17.21 1.92 -6.74
N THR A 152 -18.02 2.17 -7.76
CA THR A 152 -18.14 3.47 -8.44
C THR A 152 -19.38 4.28 -8.04
N SER A 153 -20.29 3.70 -7.25
CA SER A 153 -21.50 4.37 -6.78
C SER A 153 -21.84 4.02 -5.34
N GLU A 154 -22.58 4.90 -4.66
CA GLU A 154 -23.07 4.64 -3.30
C GLU A 154 -23.98 3.40 -3.23
N ASP A 155 -24.74 3.13 -4.28
CA ASP A 155 -25.58 1.92 -4.37
C ASP A 155 -24.74 0.65 -4.39
N GLN A 156 -23.65 0.64 -5.17
CA GLN A 156 -22.68 -0.46 -5.18
C GLN A 156 -22.03 -0.62 -3.81
N MET A 157 -21.66 0.47 -3.14
CA MET A 157 -21.09 0.42 -1.78
C MET A 157 -22.05 -0.20 -0.76
N ARG A 158 -23.32 0.22 -0.76
CA ARG A 158 -24.36 -0.32 0.13
C ARG A 158 -24.62 -1.80 -0.13
N GLU A 159 -24.54 -2.23 -1.39
CA GLU A 159 -24.76 -3.61 -1.76
C GLU A 159 -23.57 -4.52 -1.41
N TRP A 160 -22.35 -4.11 -1.78
CA TRP A 160 -21.19 -5.00 -1.78
C TRP A 160 -20.43 -5.02 -0.47
N LEU A 161 -20.22 -3.88 0.20
CA LEU A 161 -19.38 -3.86 1.39
C LEU A 161 -19.88 -4.77 2.53
N PRO A 162 -21.19 -4.93 2.79
CA PRO A 162 -21.68 -5.90 3.76
C PRO A 162 -21.51 -7.36 3.32
N LYS A 163 -21.52 -7.62 2.01
CA LYS A 163 -21.26 -8.96 1.47
C LYS A 163 -19.78 -9.29 1.64
N LEU A 164 -18.87 -8.36 1.37
CA LEU A 164 -17.44 -8.66 1.33
C LEU A 164 -16.74 -8.67 2.71
N VAL A 165 -17.50 -8.73 3.81
CA VAL A 165 -16.93 -8.88 5.16
C VAL A 165 -16.13 -10.18 5.25
N GLY A 166 -14.85 -10.08 5.61
CA GLY A 166 -13.94 -11.22 5.73
C GLY A 166 -13.15 -11.53 4.45
N ILE A 167 -13.36 -10.78 3.36
CA ILE A 167 -12.67 -11.00 2.09
C ILE A 167 -11.15 -10.96 2.23
N GLU A 168 -10.62 -10.17 3.17
CA GLU A 168 -9.19 -10.01 3.41
C GLU A 168 -8.50 -11.31 3.84
N LYS A 169 -9.26 -12.29 4.34
CA LYS A 169 -8.79 -13.63 4.75
C LYS A 169 -9.17 -14.72 3.74
N SER A 170 -9.85 -14.38 2.65
CA SER A 170 -10.50 -15.33 1.76
C SER A 170 -9.74 -15.55 0.44
N LEU A 171 -8.56 -14.97 0.26
CA LEU A 171 -7.75 -15.24 -0.94
C LEU A 171 -6.87 -16.47 -0.76
N VAL A 172 -6.76 -17.25 -1.82
CA VAL A 172 -5.90 -18.44 -1.88
C VAL A 172 -5.27 -18.55 -3.25
N ILE A 173 -3.96 -18.78 -3.28
CA ILE A 173 -3.25 -19.22 -4.47
C ILE A 173 -3.32 -20.75 -4.50
N VAL A 174 -3.81 -21.30 -5.61
CA VAL A 174 -3.92 -22.74 -5.84
C VAL A 174 -2.95 -23.12 -6.94
N LEU A 175 -2.05 -24.06 -6.65
CA LEU A 175 -1.07 -24.57 -7.60
C LEU A 175 -1.64 -25.76 -8.38
N ALA A 176 -0.97 -26.12 -9.48
CA ALA A 176 -1.38 -27.22 -10.36
C ALA A 176 -1.44 -28.60 -9.66
N ASP A 177 -0.67 -28.80 -8.60
CA ASP A 177 -0.69 -30.02 -7.78
C ASP A 177 -1.78 -30.02 -6.69
N GLY A 178 -2.61 -28.97 -6.64
CA GLY A 178 -3.67 -28.79 -5.65
C GLY A 178 -3.21 -28.15 -4.34
N SER A 179 -1.92 -27.83 -4.17
CA SER A 179 -1.42 -27.09 -3.02
C SER A 179 -2.11 -25.73 -2.92
N LYS A 180 -2.42 -25.32 -1.69
CA LYS A 180 -3.11 -24.07 -1.38
C LYS A 180 -2.24 -23.19 -0.50
N ILE A 181 -2.03 -21.96 -0.91
CA ILE A 181 -1.34 -20.92 -0.15
C ILE A 181 -2.36 -19.86 0.22
N ARG A 182 -2.79 -19.88 1.49
CA ARG A 182 -3.75 -18.94 2.05
C ARG A 182 -3.06 -17.60 2.32
N CYS A 183 -3.76 -16.50 2.05
CA CYS A 183 -3.27 -15.18 2.41
C CYS A 183 -3.21 -14.97 3.94
N VAL A 184 -2.25 -14.17 4.39
CA VAL A 184 -2.14 -13.64 5.74
C VAL A 184 -2.38 -12.14 5.63
N VAL A 185 -3.26 -11.60 6.48
CA VAL A 185 -3.58 -10.16 6.49
C VAL A 185 -2.46 -9.42 7.19
N ASP A 186 -2.08 -8.25 6.67
CA ASP A 186 -1.20 -7.36 7.39
C ASP A 186 -1.92 -6.75 8.61
N GLU A 187 -1.41 -7.05 9.80
CA GLU A 187 -2.05 -6.70 11.08
C GLU A 187 -2.11 -5.18 11.30
N GLN A 188 -1.09 -4.42 10.86
CA GLN A 188 -1.08 -2.97 11.01
C GLN A 188 -2.16 -2.28 10.18
N HIS A 189 -2.54 -2.87 9.04
CA HIS A 189 -3.62 -2.34 8.20
C HIS A 189 -5.01 -2.87 8.60
N ALA A 190 -5.07 -4.06 9.22
CA ALA A 190 -6.33 -4.69 9.63
C ALA A 190 -7.07 -3.90 10.74
N GLU A 191 -6.33 -3.29 11.67
CA GLU A 191 -6.89 -2.66 12.87
C GLU A 191 -7.58 -1.30 12.60
N GLY A 192 -7.23 -0.62 11.51
CA GLY A 192 -7.70 0.75 11.25
C GLY A 192 -8.98 0.88 10.40
N LEU A 193 -9.35 -0.15 9.63
CA LEU A 193 -10.23 0.03 8.47
C LEU A 193 -11.42 -0.92 8.39
N THR A 194 -11.38 -2.05 9.09
CA THR A 194 -12.47 -3.05 9.07
C THR A 194 -13.40 -2.82 10.24
N ARG A 195 -14.69 -2.60 9.97
CA ARG A 195 -15.74 -2.59 11.00
C ARG A 195 -16.39 -3.97 11.05
N GLU A 196 -16.97 -4.33 12.19
CA GLU A 196 -17.63 -5.64 12.38
C GLU A 196 -18.67 -5.97 11.27
N THR A 197 -19.27 -4.96 10.65
CA THR A 197 -20.35 -5.12 9.67
C THR A 197 -20.02 -4.64 8.26
N VAL A 198 -18.85 -4.03 8.05
CA VAL A 198 -18.47 -3.38 6.78
C VAL A 198 -16.97 -3.53 6.57
N THR A 199 -16.59 -4.07 5.41
CA THR A 199 -15.18 -4.21 5.04
C THR A 199 -14.57 -2.90 4.52
N ALA A 200 -13.24 -2.80 4.57
CA ALA A 200 -12.48 -1.71 3.97
C ALA A 200 -12.45 -1.84 2.43
N ALA A 201 -12.28 -0.72 1.72
CA ALA A 201 -12.11 -0.77 0.26
C ALA A 201 -10.72 -1.26 -0.18
N VAL A 202 -9.76 -1.27 0.74
CA VAL A 202 -8.37 -1.67 0.49
C VAL A 202 -7.91 -2.63 1.58
N HIS A 203 -7.22 -3.69 1.18
CA HIS A 203 -6.60 -4.65 2.11
C HIS A 203 -5.18 -4.98 1.68
N TYR A 204 -4.32 -5.25 2.66
CA TYR A 204 -2.94 -5.67 2.43
C TYR A 204 -2.78 -7.11 2.90
N VAL A 205 -2.26 -7.96 2.02
CA VAL A 205 -2.12 -9.38 2.30
C VAL A 205 -0.76 -9.90 1.81
N ARG A 206 -0.32 -11.00 2.42
CA ARG A 206 0.88 -11.73 2.07
C ARG A 206 0.58 -13.21 1.86
N PHE A 207 1.34 -13.85 0.98
CA PHE A 207 1.35 -15.29 0.76
C PHE A 207 2.76 -15.81 1.05
N ASP A 208 2.87 -16.77 1.96
CA ASP A 208 4.14 -17.39 2.35
C ASP A 208 4.26 -18.76 1.67
N PHE A 209 5.31 -18.91 0.85
CA PHE A 209 5.58 -20.11 0.06
C PHE A 209 6.74 -20.91 0.66
N THR A 210 6.60 -22.23 0.64
CA THR A 210 7.73 -23.14 0.82
C THR A 210 8.56 -23.22 -0.47
N PRO A 211 9.86 -23.60 -0.40
CA PRO A 211 10.69 -23.79 -1.59
C PRO A 211 10.06 -24.75 -2.62
N ALA A 212 9.42 -25.83 -2.16
CA ALA A 212 8.74 -26.78 -3.05
C ALA A 212 7.54 -26.13 -3.77
N GLN A 213 6.77 -25.29 -3.08
CA GLN A 213 5.65 -24.56 -3.69
C GLN A 213 6.13 -23.53 -4.70
N VAL A 214 7.28 -22.88 -4.50
CA VAL A 214 7.88 -21.98 -5.51
C VAL A 214 8.21 -22.75 -6.79
N GLU A 215 8.78 -23.95 -6.67
CA GLU A 215 9.09 -24.79 -7.83
C GLU A 215 7.85 -25.36 -8.53
N THR A 216 6.77 -25.62 -7.80
CA THR A 216 5.47 -25.94 -8.43
C THR A 216 4.88 -24.69 -9.10
N PHE A 217 4.91 -23.52 -8.46
CA PHE A 217 4.44 -22.25 -9.03
C PHE A 217 5.13 -21.94 -10.36
N ALA A 218 6.44 -22.21 -10.45
CA ALA A 218 7.23 -22.00 -11.65
C ALA A 218 6.79 -22.84 -12.87
N LYS A 219 6.03 -23.92 -12.66
CA LYS A 219 5.51 -24.78 -13.73
C LYS A 219 4.23 -24.25 -14.37
N GLY A 220 3.65 -23.16 -13.84
CA GLY A 220 2.40 -22.59 -14.33
C GLY A 220 1.15 -23.32 -13.81
N GLY A 221 0.00 -23.07 -14.45
CA GLY A 221 -1.31 -23.59 -14.01
C GLY A 221 -1.72 -23.07 -12.63
N VAL A 222 -1.28 -21.86 -12.29
CA VAL A 222 -1.54 -21.22 -11.00
C VAL A 222 -2.86 -20.47 -11.06
N GLN A 223 -3.69 -20.59 -10.02
CA GLN A 223 -4.92 -19.83 -9.90
C GLN A 223 -4.93 -18.96 -8.63
N LEU A 224 -5.45 -17.75 -8.75
CA LEU A 224 -5.87 -16.95 -7.62
C LEU A 224 -7.37 -17.12 -7.43
N ARG A 225 -7.80 -17.46 -6.22
CA ARG A 225 -9.20 -17.67 -5.88
C ARG A 225 -9.60 -16.87 -4.66
N CYS A 226 -10.85 -16.43 -4.62
CA CYS A 226 -11.55 -15.98 -3.43
C CYS A 226 -12.56 -17.06 -3.03
N ASP A 227 -12.47 -17.56 -1.80
CA ASP A 227 -13.40 -18.57 -1.26
C ASP A 227 -14.36 -18.01 -0.21
N LEU A 228 -14.60 -16.71 -0.23
CA LEU A 228 -15.66 -16.07 0.54
C LEU A 228 -17.02 -16.54 0.01
N SER A 229 -17.90 -17.03 0.88
CA SER A 229 -19.15 -17.72 0.49
C SER A 229 -20.08 -16.89 -0.39
N ASN A 230 -20.03 -15.56 -0.32
CA ASN A 230 -20.82 -14.62 -1.11
C ASN A 230 -20.00 -13.89 -2.19
N TYR A 231 -18.76 -14.33 -2.43
CA TYR A 231 -17.89 -13.86 -3.52
C TYR A 231 -16.90 -14.97 -3.94
N LEU A 232 -17.44 -16.02 -4.56
CA LEU A 232 -16.68 -17.19 -5.01
C LEU A 232 -16.14 -16.96 -6.43
N GLU A 233 -14.93 -16.41 -6.51
CA GLU A 233 -14.31 -16.01 -7.78
C GLU A 233 -12.95 -16.70 -7.96
N ALA A 234 -12.57 -16.95 -9.21
CA ALA A 234 -11.29 -17.55 -9.54
C ALA A 234 -10.77 -17.04 -10.88
N ILE A 235 -9.45 -16.86 -10.96
CA ILE A 235 -8.76 -16.52 -12.20
C ILE A 235 -7.47 -17.33 -12.31
N GLU A 236 -7.18 -17.82 -13.51
CA GLU A 236 -5.88 -18.40 -13.84
C GLU A 236 -4.87 -17.29 -14.11
N LEU A 237 -3.71 -17.37 -13.48
CA LEU A 237 -2.64 -16.40 -13.68
C LEU A 237 -2.07 -16.59 -15.09
N PRO A 238 -2.02 -15.53 -15.92
CA PRO A 238 -1.32 -15.59 -17.20
C PRO A 238 0.17 -15.92 -17.01
N ASP A 239 0.79 -16.59 -17.97
CA ASP A 239 2.21 -16.99 -17.90
C ASP A 239 3.16 -15.80 -17.67
N PHE A 240 2.85 -14.63 -18.24
CA PHE A 240 3.65 -13.43 -18.02
C PHE A 240 3.55 -12.92 -16.57
N THR A 241 2.41 -13.13 -15.90
CA THR A 241 2.23 -12.81 -14.48
C THR A 241 2.97 -13.82 -13.63
N VAL A 242 2.86 -15.12 -13.92
CA VAL A 242 3.64 -16.16 -13.21
C VAL A 242 5.14 -15.85 -13.31
N THR A 243 5.63 -15.54 -14.51
CA THR A 243 7.04 -15.18 -14.74
C THR A 243 7.45 -13.93 -13.94
N GLU A 244 6.61 -12.89 -13.94
CA GLU A 244 6.89 -11.66 -13.20
C GLU A 244 6.87 -11.88 -11.68
N LEU A 245 5.98 -12.72 -11.15
CA LEU A 245 5.89 -12.98 -9.71
C LEU A 245 7.01 -13.92 -9.21
N LEU A 246 7.56 -14.76 -10.08
CA LEU A 246 8.75 -15.57 -9.75
C LEU A 246 9.96 -14.71 -9.40
N THR A 247 10.09 -13.50 -9.95
CA THR A 247 11.21 -12.61 -9.60
C THR A 247 11.15 -12.15 -8.14
N ASP A 248 9.95 -12.14 -7.54
CA ASP A 248 9.79 -11.81 -6.13
C ASP A 248 9.98 -13.04 -5.24
N LEU A 249 9.44 -14.19 -5.66
CA LEU A 249 9.55 -15.45 -4.93
C LEU A 249 10.99 -15.97 -4.85
N ARG A 250 11.81 -15.69 -5.85
CA ARG A 250 13.23 -16.09 -5.92
C ARG A 250 14.12 -14.96 -5.45
N ASP A 251 15.34 -15.26 -5.00
CA ASP A 251 16.30 -14.28 -4.50
C ASP A 251 16.97 -13.44 -5.62
N ASP A 252 16.33 -13.35 -6.79
CA ASP A 252 16.89 -12.77 -8.01
C ASP A 252 16.55 -11.27 -8.18
N ALA A 253 16.09 -10.61 -7.11
CA ALA A 253 15.62 -9.22 -7.10
C ALA A 253 16.69 -8.20 -6.68
#